data_AF-A0A961I6Z8-F1
#
_entry.id   AF-A0A961I6Z8-F1
#
_cell.length_a   1.000
_cell.length_b   1.000
_cell.length_c   1.000
_cell.angle_alpha   90.00
_cell.angle_beta   90.00
_cell.angle_gamma   90.00
#
_symmetry.space_group_name_H-M   'P 1'
#
loop_
_entity.id
_entity.type
_entity.pdbx_description
1 polymer ?
#
loop_
_entity_poly.entity_id
_entity_poly.type
_entity_poly.pdbx_seq_one_letter_code
_entity_poly.pdbx_strand_id
1 'polypeptide(L)'
;MESGIIYVNYYTVGTAIVLCICALITYFATTLPERSRASLHIAFGFGYMGGMGAAYMLSAMIYDPTAAFHRWITVGFVLPAATHCTQIFLHFPNTTRPRLARGLLIGQYIMAILVSGYFMYQTLQVPRIFHFDGDYWDFAADDLSKNVAYVILAYLAVMLGAGIWRMIVTPGRRLALGLILGALLTISVLPSIANALSRDGALDRTLYVILWDVMVVTGGFFLVIVYINFSNERSHFMVKIAGVSLVTLLLVLQGVSYYTLMELEKAYDEVQRQKSARLAGSLNINPEYLPSELAYLAEYRTNPNPASYGLQSDFMYVAGEEHRALLSAYRQEVLNALQWYRLANVDPRGGAGDFSRRVERALLSAPYYFEGYRRMLLESARSAAESGDHAGGLSAEAEFIDPRSQLFRLIEDRESTIRYRYHKIRKLPDVEFRAQLTQFLESGTGQNRGFIPFRTAIQDHLLRSDSEEAELKKEVLLFLTPMKAPGTRMFRVADGTAVTESADRLNGERHYVAYLYIDPITNRIYEAGYHYIHYRRFIHPAALKLLMVLLAILLIVLFGFRFFFGRALVNPLRAL
;
A
#
# COMPACT_ATOMS: atom_id res chain seq x y z
N MET A 1 -16.59 -1.67 -27.59
CA MET A 1 -15.78 -1.41 -26.39
C MET A 1 -14.85 -2.59 -26.21
N GLU A 2 -13.55 -2.43 -26.46
CA GLU A 2 -12.60 -3.52 -26.18
C GLU A 2 -12.50 -3.70 -24.65
N SER A 3 -13.13 -4.78 -24.18
CA SER A 3 -13.09 -5.31 -22.83
C SER A 3 -11.70 -5.92 -22.56
N GLY A 4 -10.68 -5.07 -22.49
CA GLY A 4 -9.36 -5.48 -22.03
C GLY A 4 -9.36 -5.68 -20.52
N ILE A 5 -8.79 -6.79 -20.03
CA ILE A 5 -8.53 -7.02 -18.60
C ILE A 5 -7.13 -6.56 -18.17
N ILE A 6 -6.30 -6.12 -19.13
CA ILE A 6 -4.88 -5.80 -18.92
C ILE A 6 -4.71 -4.29 -18.79
N TYR A 7 -4.19 -3.85 -17.65
CA TYR A 7 -3.92 -2.45 -17.34
C TYR A 7 -2.60 -2.33 -16.59
N VAL A 8 -1.60 -1.74 -17.23
CA VAL A 8 -0.30 -1.44 -16.62
C VAL A 8 -0.42 -0.18 -15.76
N ASN A 9 0.21 -0.18 -14.60
CA ASN A 9 0.28 0.94 -13.67
C ASN A 9 1.67 1.05 -13.04
N TYR A 10 1.81 1.91 -12.02
CA TYR A 10 3.06 2.08 -11.27
C TYR A 10 3.56 0.75 -10.68
N TYR A 11 2.69 0.00 -10.01
CA TYR A 11 3.04 -1.29 -9.40
C TYR A 11 3.54 -2.31 -10.43
N THR A 12 2.98 -2.30 -11.65
CA THR A 12 3.44 -3.16 -12.75
C THR A 12 4.86 -2.81 -13.16
N VAL A 13 5.18 -1.52 -13.31
CA VAL A 13 6.53 -1.06 -13.70
C VAL A 13 7.55 -1.40 -12.60
N GLY A 14 7.23 -1.12 -11.34
CA GLY A 14 8.13 -1.40 -10.21
C GLY A 14 8.45 -2.89 -10.03
N THR A 15 7.41 -3.73 -10.04
CA THR A 15 7.57 -5.19 -9.96
C THR A 15 8.25 -5.79 -11.19
N ALA A 16 8.08 -5.18 -12.38
CA ALA A 16 8.84 -5.55 -13.57
C ALA A 16 10.34 -5.25 -13.42
N ILE A 17 10.71 -4.13 -12.79
CA ILE A 17 12.12 -3.83 -12.47
C ILE A 17 12.70 -4.91 -11.55
N VAL A 18 11.96 -5.33 -10.53
CA VAL A 18 12.35 -6.44 -9.63
C VAL A 18 12.53 -7.75 -10.38
N LEU A 19 11.57 -8.12 -11.23
CA LEU A 19 11.69 -9.31 -12.09
C LEU A 19 12.95 -9.25 -12.93
N CYS A 20 13.24 -8.09 -13.55
CA CYS A 20 14.39 -7.94 -14.43
C CYS A 20 15.72 -8.08 -13.67
N ILE A 21 15.90 -7.39 -12.54
CA ILE A 21 17.15 -7.53 -11.76
C ILE A 21 17.33 -8.96 -11.26
N CYS A 22 16.26 -9.62 -10.80
CA CYS A 22 16.32 -11.01 -10.36
C CYS A 22 16.70 -11.96 -11.50
N ALA A 23 16.05 -11.83 -12.66
CA ALA A 23 16.35 -12.63 -13.84
C ALA A 23 17.81 -12.46 -14.29
N LEU A 24 18.35 -11.24 -14.19
CA LEU A 24 19.74 -10.94 -14.54
C LEU A 24 20.73 -11.52 -13.55
N ILE A 25 20.44 -11.46 -12.25
CA ILE A 25 21.27 -12.10 -11.22
C ILE A 25 21.25 -13.62 -11.42
N THR A 26 20.10 -14.22 -11.73
CA THR A 26 19.99 -15.64 -12.09
C THR A 26 20.79 -15.97 -13.33
N TYR A 27 20.65 -15.19 -14.41
CA TYR A 27 21.43 -15.37 -15.64
C TYR A 27 22.94 -15.25 -15.37
N PHE A 28 23.35 -14.24 -14.60
CA PHE A 28 24.74 -14.03 -14.22
C PHE A 28 25.29 -15.23 -13.44
N ALA A 29 24.63 -15.63 -12.36
CA ALA A 29 25.08 -16.70 -11.48
C ALA A 29 25.09 -18.08 -12.17
N THR A 30 24.20 -18.29 -13.16
CA THR A 30 24.19 -19.54 -13.96
C THR A 30 25.28 -19.58 -15.03
N THR A 31 25.77 -18.43 -15.50
CA THR A 31 26.75 -18.30 -16.59
C THR A 31 28.19 -18.11 -16.11
N LEU A 32 28.44 -18.09 -14.80
CA LEU A 32 29.79 -18.03 -14.23
C LEU A 32 30.65 -19.24 -14.65
N PRO A 33 31.86 -19.03 -15.20
CA PRO A 33 32.83 -20.09 -15.42
C PRO A 33 33.21 -20.75 -14.09
N GLU A 34 33.29 -22.08 -14.05
CA GLU A 34 33.65 -22.85 -12.84
C GLU A 34 32.73 -22.55 -11.63
N ARG A 35 31.45 -22.28 -11.88
CA ARG A 35 30.45 -21.90 -10.85
C ARG A 35 30.48 -22.85 -9.64
N SER A 36 30.61 -22.28 -8.46
CA SER A 36 30.50 -23.03 -7.21
C SER A 36 29.04 -23.37 -6.89
N ARG A 37 28.86 -24.22 -5.87
CA ARG A 37 27.53 -24.49 -5.31
C ARG A 37 26.87 -23.23 -4.75
N ALA A 38 27.65 -22.27 -4.24
CA ALA A 38 27.11 -21.01 -3.73
C ALA A 38 26.51 -20.17 -4.86
N SER A 39 27.20 -20.04 -6.01
CA SER A 39 26.66 -19.39 -7.22
C SER A 39 25.36 -20.03 -7.69
N LEU A 40 25.29 -21.37 -7.67
CA LEU A 40 24.06 -22.07 -8.05
C LEU A 40 22.89 -21.74 -7.09
N HIS A 41 23.15 -21.61 -5.79
CA HIS A 41 22.13 -21.20 -4.84
C HIS A 41 21.75 -19.72 -4.95
N ILE A 42 22.67 -18.83 -5.32
CA ILE A 42 22.33 -17.46 -5.73
C ILE A 42 21.37 -17.50 -6.93
N ALA A 43 21.70 -18.29 -7.96
CA ALA A 43 20.86 -18.41 -9.15
C ALA A 43 19.44 -18.89 -8.82
N PHE A 44 19.30 -19.95 -8.02
CA PHE A 44 17.99 -20.44 -7.61
C PHE A 44 17.25 -19.46 -6.70
N GLY A 45 17.92 -18.87 -5.71
CA GLY A 45 17.31 -17.89 -4.81
C GLY A 45 16.72 -16.70 -5.55
N PHE A 46 17.49 -16.12 -6.48
CA PHE A 46 17.01 -15.02 -7.32
C PHE A 46 16.05 -15.47 -8.41
N GLY A 47 16.11 -16.73 -8.85
CA GLY A 47 15.14 -17.29 -9.80
C GLY A 47 13.74 -17.36 -9.18
N TYR A 48 13.65 -17.86 -7.94
CA TYR A 48 12.41 -17.84 -7.17
C TYR A 48 11.95 -16.42 -6.85
N MET A 49 12.86 -15.53 -6.46
CA MET A 49 12.52 -14.11 -6.23
C MET A 49 12.02 -13.43 -7.52
N GLY A 50 12.60 -13.74 -8.67
CA GLY A 50 12.13 -13.28 -9.97
C GLY A 50 10.73 -13.80 -10.29
N GLY A 51 10.44 -15.07 -9.99
CA GLY A 51 9.09 -15.61 -10.11
C GLY A 51 8.07 -14.91 -9.19
N MET A 52 8.47 -14.49 -7.99
CA MET A 52 7.63 -13.62 -7.16
C MET A 52 7.42 -12.25 -7.79
N GLY A 53 8.46 -11.63 -8.34
CA GLY A 53 8.36 -10.37 -9.10
C GLY A 53 7.38 -10.47 -10.27
N ALA A 54 7.46 -11.56 -11.04
CA ALA A 54 6.50 -11.84 -12.11
C ALA A 54 5.07 -12.00 -11.58
N ALA A 55 4.87 -12.69 -10.47
CA ALA A 55 3.54 -12.86 -9.87
C ALA A 55 2.94 -11.51 -9.44
N TYR A 56 3.70 -10.65 -8.76
CA TYR A 56 3.22 -9.31 -8.40
C TYR A 56 2.98 -8.42 -9.62
N MET A 57 3.82 -8.52 -10.66
CA MET A 57 3.62 -7.81 -11.92
C MET A 57 2.31 -8.21 -12.59
N LEU A 58 2.04 -9.52 -12.70
CA LEU A 58 0.77 -10.02 -13.26
C LEU A 58 -0.43 -9.58 -12.42
N SER A 59 -0.29 -9.59 -11.09
CA SER A 59 -1.34 -9.17 -10.15
C SER A 59 -1.72 -7.71 -10.32
N ALA A 60 -0.73 -6.82 -10.45
CA ALA A 60 -0.93 -5.39 -10.68
C ALA A 60 -1.44 -5.08 -12.09
N MET A 61 -1.18 -5.97 -13.05
CA MET A 61 -1.52 -5.80 -14.46
C MET A 61 -2.93 -6.29 -14.80
N ILE A 62 -3.34 -7.42 -14.23
CA ILE A 62 -4.60 -8.09 -14.57
C ILE A 62 -5.72 -7.59 -13.65
N TYR A 63 -6.65 -6.83 -14.22
CA TYR A 63 -7.84 -6.37 -13.52
C TYR A 63 -8.98 -7.39 -13.67
N ASP A 64 -8.80 -8.55 -13.06
CA ASP A 64 -9.76 -9.65 -13.04
C ASP A 64 -9.57 -10.50 -11.77
N PRO A 65 -10.63 -11.03 -11.13
CA PRO A 65 -10.53 -11.84 -9.91
C PRO A 65 -9.56 -13.03 -9.99
N THR A 66 -9.30 -13.57 -11.19
CA THR A 66 -8.29 -14.61 -11.41
C THR A 66 -6.87 -14.15 -11.05
N ALA A 67 -6.60 -12.85 -11.02
CA ALA A 67 -5.31 -12.31 -10.61
C ALA A 67 -4.98 -12.65 -9.14
N ALA A 68 -5.97 -12.97 -8.28
CA ALA A 68 -5.73 -13.44 -6.91
C ALA A 68 -4.84 -14.69 -6.84
N PHE A 69 -4.85 -15.54 -7.87
CA PHE A 69 -4.00 -16.73 -7.95
C PHE A 69 -2.50 -16.42 -8.05
N HIS A 70 -2.10 -15.16 -8.27
CA HIS A 70 -0.71 -14.75 -8.09
C HIS A 70 -0.17 -15.12 -6.70
N ARG A 71 -1.03 -15.18 -5.67
CA ARG A 71 -0.66 -15.55 -4.30
C ARG A 71 -0.11 -16.97 -4.22
N TRP A 72 -0.61 -17.88 -5.03
CA TRP A 72 -0.10 -19.26 -5.12
C TRP A 72 1.36 -19.28 -5.55
N ILE A 73 1.72 -18.43 -6.50
CA ILE A 73 3.11 -18.27 -6.95
C ILE A 73 3.93 -17.58 -5.87
N THR A 74 3.46 -16.47 -5.30
CA THR A 74 4.23 -15.73 -4.28
C THR A 74 4.53 -16.57 -3.04
N VAL A 75 3.54 -17.31 -2.50
CA VAL A 75 3.71 -18.21 -1.36
C VAL A 75 4.57 -19.41 -1.75
N GLY A 76 4.34 -19.98 -2.94
CA GLY A 76 5.11 -21.09 -3.46
C GLY A 76 6.60 -20.78 -3.65
N PHE A 77 6.95 -19.52 -3.91
CA PHE A 77 8.31 -19.13 -4.31
C PHE A 77 9.09 -18.44 -3.18
N VAL A 78 8.42 -17.81 -2.21
CA VAL A 78 9.11 -17.11 -1.11
C VAL A 78 9.91 -18.06 -0.20
N LEU A 79 9.36 -19.23 0.11
CA LEU A 79 10.03 -20.20 0.98
C LEU A 79 11.22 -20.88 0.27
N PRO A 80 11.12 -21.32 -1.00
CA PRO A 80 12.29 -21.76 -1.76
C PRO A 80 13.35 -20.66 -1.94
N ALA A 81 12.96 -19.40 -2.17
CA ALA A 81 13.91 -18.29 -2.24
C ALA A 81 14.72 -18.17 -0.93
N ALA A 82 14.03 -18.13 0.22
CA ALA A 82 14.67 -18.06 1.53
C ALA A 82 15.54 -19.29 1.85
N THR A 83 15.09 -20.49 1.43
CA THR A 83 15.88 -21.73 1.52
C THR A 83 17.23 -21.58 0.84
N HIS A 84 17.24 -21.05 -0.38
CA HIS A 84 18.47 -20.86 -1.12
C HIS A 84 19.36 -19.77 -0.54
N CYS A 85 18.79 -18.72 0.05
CA CYS A 85 19.57 -17.75 0.81
C CYS A 85 20.31 -18.39 1.99
N THR A 86 19.69 -19.31 2.73
CA THR A 86 20.38 -20.11 3.77
C THR A 86 21.52 -20.94 3.18
N GLN A 87 21.29 -21.60 2.04
CA GLN A 87 22.29 -22.47 1.40
C GLN A 87 23.54 -21.72 0.91
N ILE A 88 23.43 -20.43 0.57
CA ILE A 88 24.60 -19.59 0.23
C ILE A 88 25.64 -19.67 1.36
N PHE A 89 25.23 -19.52 2.62
CA PHE A 89 26.16 -19.57 3.76
C PHE A 89 26.76 -20.95 4.00
N LEU A 90 26.02 -22.02 3.70
CA LEU A 90 26.50 -23.39 3.90
C LEU A 90 27.52 -23.83 2.84
N HIS A 91 27.52 -23.16 1.69
CA HIS A 91 28.39 -23.47 0.56
C HIS A 91 29.49 -22.43 0.31
N PHE A 92 29.33 -21.17 0.73
CA PHE A 92 30.36 -20.13 0.63
C PHE A 92 31.24 -20.05 1.88
N PRO A 93 32.56 -19.81 1.77
CA PRO A 93 33.36 -19.88 0.55
C PRO A 93 33.57 -21.31 0.03
N ASN A 94 33.54 -22.30 0.93
CA ASN A 94 33.67 -23.73 0.63
C ASN A 94 32.64 -24.53 1.43
N THR A 95 32.23 -25.69 0.93
CA THR A 95 31.26 -26.53 1.67
C THR A 95 31.92 -27.16 2.90
N THR A 96 31.46 -26.83 4.11
CA THR A 96 32.03 -27.40 5.36
C THR A 96 31.22 -28.55 5.92
N ARG A 97 29.89 -28.44 5.95
CA ARG A 97 28.98 -29.46 6.51
C ARG A 97 27.98 -29.94 5.45
N PRO A 98 28.38 -30.82 4.52
CA PRO A 98 27.53 -31.23 3.40
C PRO A 98 26.27 -31.98 3.83
N ARG A 99 26.33 -32.78 4.92
CA ARG A 99 25.16 -33.49 5.45
C ARG A 99 24.13 -32.52 6.04
N LEU A 100 24.58 -31.51 6.81
CA LEU A 100 23.72 -30.46 7.35
C LEU A 100 23.08 -29.64 6.22
N ALA A 101 23.87 -29.22 5.23
CA ALA A 101 23.38 -28.47 4.08
C ALA A 101 22.28 -29.22 3.33
N ARG A 102 22.52 -30.50 3.01
CA ARG A 102 21.54 -31.36 2.34
C ARG A 102 20.28 -31.60 3.20
N GLY A 103 20.46 -31.89 4.49
CA GLY A 103 19.33 -32.12 5.41
C GLY A 103 18.45 -30.89 5.56
N LEU A 104 19.05 -29.70 5.76
CA LEU A 104 18.33 -28.43 5.82
C LEU A 104 17.61 -28.13 4.50
N LEU A 105 18.29 -28.32 3.36
CA LEU A 105 17.69 -28.10 2.05
C LEU A 105 16.43 -28.96 1.85
N ILE A 106 16.52 -30.27 2.12
CA ILE A 106 15.39 -31.20 1.98
C ILE A 106 14.27 -30.81 2.96
N GLY A 107 14.60 -30.58 4.23
CA GLY A 107 13.61 -30.23 5.25
C GLY A 107 12.88 -28.92 4.94
N GLN A 108 13.60 -27.89 4.49
CA GLN A 108 13.00 -26.63 4.06
C GLN A 108 12.15 -26.82 2.80
N TYR A 109 12.57 -27.60 1.79
CA TYR A 109 11.71 -27.86 0.64
C TYR A 109 10.43 -28.63 0.99
N ILE A 110 10.51 -29.66 1.84
CA ILE A 110 9.33 -30.39 2.32
C ILE A 110 8.35 -29.41 3.01
N MET A 111 8.85 -28.60 3.93
CA MET A 111 8.03 -27.60 4.62
C MET A 111 7.45 -26.57 3.65
N ALA A 112 8.22 -26.10 2.67
CA ALA A 112 7.75 -25.17 1.65
C ALA A 112 6.60 -25.76 0.82
N ILE A 113 6.71 -27.03 0.41
CA ILE A 113 5.66 -27.74 -0.34
C ILE A 113 4.41 -27.91 0.53
N LEU A 114 4.56 -28.34 1.78
CA LEU A 114 3.44 -28.54 2.70
C LEU A 114 2.68 -27.23 2.97
N VAL A 115 3.40 -26.15 3.27
CA VAL A 115 2.80 -24.84 3.55
C VAL A 115 2.14 -24.27 2.30
N SER A 116 2.77 -24.40 1.13
CA SER A 116 2.20 -23.92 -0.13
C SER A 116 0.95 -24.73 -0.53
N GLY A 117 1.00 -26.06 -0.40
CA GLY A 117 -0.14 -26.92 -0.67
C GLY A 117 -1.30 -26.65 0.26
N TYR A 118 -1.04 -26.47 1.56
CA TYR A 118 -2.05 -26.09 2.55
C TYR A 118 -2.67 -24.72 2.25
N PHE A 119 -1.84 -23.74 1.89
CA PHE A 119 -2.32 -22.41 1.50
C PHE A 119 -3.21 -22.46 0.26
N MET A 120 -2.78 -23.17 -0.78
CA MET A 120 -3.56 -23.35 -2.01
C MET A 120 -4.89 -24.05 -1.70
N TYR A 121 -4.87 -25.14 -0.93
CA TYR A 121 -6.08 -25.87 -0.55
C TYR A 121 -7.10 -25.00 0.19
N GLN A 122 -6.65 -24.25 1.20
CA GLN A 122 -7.55 -23.37 1.97
C GLN A 122 -8.09 -22.21 1.14
N THR A 123 -7.27 -21.63 0.26
CA THR A 123 -7.68 -20.48 -0.56
C THR A 123 -8.65 -20.81 -1.69
N LEU A 124 -8.88 -22.10 -2.01
CA LEU A 124 -9.91 -22.51 -2.97
C LEU A 124 -11.33 -22.15 -2.53
N GLN A 125 -11.57 -22.03 -1.22
CA GLN A 125 -12.89 -21.75 -0.63
C GLN A 125 -13.01 -20.32 -0.10
N VAL A 126 -11.96 -19.50 -0.25
CA VAL A 126 -11.93 -18.15 0.30
C VAL A 126 -12.31 -17.14 -0.78
N PRO A 127 -13.17 -16.15 -0.46
CA PRO A 127 -13.52 -15.09 -1.40
C PRO A 127 -12.32 -14.30 -1.90
N ARG A 128 -12.43 -13.78 -3.12
CA ARG A 128 -11.43 -12.89 -3.72
C ARG A 128 -11.85 -11.45 -3.55
N ILE A 129 -10.94 -10.60 -3.09
CA ILE A 129 -11.18 -9.18 -2.80
C ILE A 129 -10.24 -8.32 -3.62
N PHE A 130 -10.69 -7.12 -3.99
CA PHE A 130 -9.86 -6.15 -4.71
C PHE A 130 -9.33 -5.07 -3.76
N HIS A 131 -8.02 -4.84 -3.83
CA HIS A 131 -7.31 -3.83 -3.04
C HIS A 131 -7.02 -2.61 -3.92
N PHE A 132 -7.80 -1.54 -3.74
CA PHE A 132 -7.63 -0.28 -4.47
C PHE A 132 -6.33 0.46 -4.11
N ASP A 133 -5.78 0.22 -2.93
CA ASP A 133 -4.53 0.80 -2.45
C ASP A 133 -3.28 0.22 -3.14
N GLY A 134 -3.40 -0.93 -3.81
CA GLY A 134 -2.31 -1.52 -4.59
C GLY A 134 -2.71 -1.97 -5.99
N ASP A 135 -3.94 -1.65 -6.42
CA ASP A 135 -4.56 -2.10 -7.66
C ASP A 135 -4.45 -3.61 -7.96
N TYR A 136 -4.79 -4.47 -7.00
CA TYR A 136 -4.64 -5.93 -7.18
C TYR A 136 -5.74 -6.74 -6.51
N TRP A 137 -5.96 -7.95 -7.02
CA TRP A 137 -6.84 -8.95 -6.38
C TRP A 137 -6.04 -9.83 -5.41
N ASP A 138 -6.59 -10.11 -4.23
CA ASP A 138 -6.04 -11.05 -3.23
C ASP A 138 -7.16 -11.97 -2.72
N PHE A 139 -6.80 -13.03 -1.98
CA PHE A 139 -7.74 -13.83 -1.22
C PHE A 139 -8.03 -13.15 0.12
N ALA A 140 -9.28 -13.16 0.56
CA ALA A 140 -9.72 -12.70 1.88
C ALA A 140 -9.26 -13.67 3.01
N ALA A 141 -7.96 -13.94 3.08
CA ALA A 141 -7.34 -14.96 3.91
C ALA A 141 -6.27 -14.36 4.84
N ASP A 142 -6.65 -13.34 5.62
CA ASP A 142 -5.72 -12.60 6.49
C ASP A 142 -5.03 -13.52 7.52
N ASP A 143 -5.78 -14.38 8.21
CA ASP A 143 -5.25 -15.30 9.22
C ASP A 143 -4.33 -16.36 8.61
N LEU A 144 -4.72 -16.90 7.46
CA LEU A 144 -3.90 -17.85 6.73
C LEU A 144 -2.58 -17.20 6.26
N SER A 145 -2.66 -15.96 5.79
CA SER A 145 -1.48 -15.17 5.38
C SER A 145 -0.56 -14.85 6.56
N LYS A 146 -1.12 -14.65 7.75
CA LYS A 146 -0.35 -14.47 8.99
C LYS A 146 0.41 -15.74 9.37
N ASN A 147 -0.21 -16.92 9.23
CA ASN A 147 0.45 -18.19 9.47
C ASN A 147 1.64 -18.42 8.51
N VAL A 148 1.46 -18.13 7.22
CA VAL A 148 2.56 -18.17 6.24
C VAL A 148 3.69 -17.20 6.64
N ALA A 149 3.35 -16.00 7.13
CA ALA A 149 4.35 -15.04 7.59
C ALA A 149 5.21 -15.57 8.76
N TYR A 150 4.63 -16.31 9.71
CA TYR A 150 5.40 -16.95 10.78
C TYR A 150 6.40 -17.99 10.25
N VAL A 151 6.01 -18.76 9.24
CA VAL A 151 6.92 -19.72 8.59
C VAL A 151 8.06 -18.99 7.87
N ILE A 152 7.76 -17.91 7.15
CA ILE A 152 8.79 -17.07 6.50
C ILE A 152 9.77 -16.54 7.56
N LEU A 153 9.28 -16.01 8.69
CA LEU A 153 10.13 -15.53 9.77
C LEU A 153 11.03 -16.63 10.34
N ALA A 154 10.53 -17.86 10.47
CA ALA A 154 11.35 -19.00 10.88
C ALA A 154 12.48 -19.29 9.87
N TYR A 155 12.21 -19.20 8.56
CA TYR A 155 13.24 -19.36 7.53
C TYR A 155 14.29 -18.26 7.58
N LEU A 156 13.87 -17.01 7.78
CA LEU A 156 14.78 -15.87 7.93
C LEU A 156 15.63 -16.00 9.20
N ALA A 157 15.07 -16.50 10.30
CA ALA A 157 15.82 -16.80 11.52
C ALA A 157 16.88 -17.90 11.29
N VAL A 158 16.53 -18.97 10.55
CA VAL A 158 17.48 -20.01 10.15
C VAL A 158 18.58 -19.45 9.24
N MET A 159 18.23 -18.60 8.28
CA MET A 159 19.21 -17.92 7.41
C MET A 159 20.16 -17.05 8.23
N LEU A 160 19.64 -16.25 9.16
CA LEU A 160 20.44 -15.39 10.05
C LEU A 160 21.38 -16.24 10.92
N GLY A 161 20.86 -17.30 11.54
CA GLY A 161 21.65 -18.24 12.34
C GLY A 161 22.76 -18.90 11.52
N ALA A 162 22.46 -19.33 10.29
CA ALA A 162 23.45 -19.90 9.38
C ALA A 162 24.54 -18.88 9.01
N GLY A 163 24.17 -17.62 8.74
CA GLY A 163 25.11 -16.54 8.45
C GLY A 163 26.06 -16.23 9.62
N ILE A 164 25.50 -16.04 10.82
CA ILE A 164 26.27 -15.77 12.05
C ILE A 164 27.21 -16.94 12.36
N TRP A 165 26.67 -18.17 12.37
CA TRP A 165 27.48 -19.37 12.58
C TRP A 165 28.63 -19.44 11.58
N ARG A 166 28.37 -19.14 10.31
CA ARG A 166 29.36 -19.20 9.26
C ARG A 166 30.49 -18.19 9.44
N MET A 167 30.17 -16.98 9.89
CA MET A 167 31.15 -15.95 10.24
C MET A 167 32.05 -16.37 11.39
N ILE A 168 31.50 -17.02 12.42
CA ILE A 168 32.27 -17.47 13.60
C ILE A 168 33.32 -18.50 13.18
N VAL A 169 32.92 -19.50 12.40
CA VAL A 169 33.75 -20.65 12.00
C VAL A 169 34.73 -20.32 10.85
N THR A 170 34.56 -19.20 10.14
CA THR A 170 35.37 -18.84 8.96
C THR A 170 36.10 -17.49 9.14
N PRO A 171 37.09 -17.39 10.05
CA PRO A 171 37.71 -16.11 10.42
C PRO A 171 38.30 -15.33 9.23
N GLY A 172 38.95 -16.01 8.28
CA GLY A 172 39.57 -15.38 7.11
C GLY A 172 38.61 -14.78 6.08
N ARG A 173 37.29 -15.02 6.20
CA ARG A 173 36.27 -14.49 5.27
C ARG A 173 35.10 -13.81 6.00
N ARG A 174 35.30 -13.39 7.25
CA ARG A 174 34.27 -12.76 8.09
C ARG A 174 33.64 -11.53 7.46
N LEU A 175 34.46 -10.64 6.90
CA LEU A 175 33.96 -9.43 6.24
C LEU A 175 33.04 -9.78 5.07
N ALA A 176 33.48 -10.66 4.17
CA ALA A 176 32.67 -11.09 3.02
C ALA A 176 31.33 -11.71 3.45
N LEU A 177 31.36 -12.61 4.44
CA LEU A 177 30.16 -13.24 4.99
C LEU A 177 29.22 -12.24 5.66
N GLY A 178 29.76 -11.27 6.40
CA GLY A 178 29.00 -10.18 7.02
C GLY A 178 28.33 -9.27 5.99
N LEU A 179 29.05 -8.93 4.90
CA LEU A 179 28.50 -8.14 3.80
C LEU A 179 27.41 -8.90 3.01
N ILE A 180 27.60 -10.20 2.76
CA ILE A 180 26.57 -11.08 2.16
C ILE A 180 25.34 -11.13 3.05
N LEU A 181 25.52 -11.29 4.37
CA LEU A 181 24.42 -11.27 5.32
C LEU A 181 23.70 -9.93 5.35
N GLY A 182 24.42 -8.82 5.38
CA GLY A 182 23.84 -7.48 5.26
C GLY A 182 22.99 -7.33 4.00
N ALA A 183 23.51 -7.74 2.85
CA ALA A 183 22.79 -7.72 1.57
C ALA A 183 21.48 -8.53 1.62
N LEU A 184 21.54 -9.76 2.15
CA LEU A 184 20.37 -10.63 2.26
C LEU A 184 19.35 -10.10 3.28
N LEU A 185 19.78 -9.46 4.37
CA LEU A 185 18.88 -8.80 5.33
C LEU A 185 18.18 -7.59 4.69
N THR A 186 18.89 -6.80 3.87
CA THR A 186 18.30 -5.71 3.07
C THR A 186 17.22 -6.24 2.13
N ILE A 187 17.47 -7.35 1.42
CA ILE A 187 16.51 -7.96 0.48
C ILE A 187 15.29 -8.55 1.20
N SER A 188 15.47 -9.12 2.39
CA SER A 188 14.44 -9.97 3.03
C SER A 188 13.75 -9.32 4.23
N VAL A 189 14.50 -8.90 5.25
CA VAL A 189 13.93 -8.48 6.53
C VAL A 189 13.26 -7.12 6.42
N LEU A 190 13.92 -6.13 5.81
CA LEU A 190 13.36 -4.79 5.70
C LEU A 190 12.02 -4.79 4.92
N PRO A 191 11.90 -5.43 3.75
CA PRO A 191 10.62 -5.49 3.06
C PRO A 191 9.58 -6.35 3.77
N SER A 192 9.99 -7.39 4.50
CA SER A 192 9.06 -8.22 5.28
C SER A 192 8.41 -7.41 6.41
N ILE A 193 9.19 -6.58 7.11
CA ILE A 193 8.68 -5.66 8.13
C ILE A 193 7.73 -4.64 7.48
N ALA A 194 8.14 -4.01 6.37
CA ALA A 194 7.30 -3.04 5.68
C ALA A 194 5.99 -3.65 5.13
N ASN A 195 6.02 -4.89 4.65
CA ASN A 195 4.81 -5.60 4.21
C ASN A 195 3.87 -5.85 5.39
N ALA A 196 4.39 -6.24 6.56
CA ALA A 196 3.60 -6.44 7.76
C ALA A 196 2.96 -5.13 8.23
N LEU A 197 3.73 -4.03 8.25
CA LEU A 197 3.24 -2.69 8.57
C LEU A 197 2.17 -2.22 7.56
N SER A 198 2.36 -2.52 6.27
CA SER A 198 1.41 -2.19 5.22
C SER A 198 0.08 -2.95 5.38
N ARG A 199 0.13 -4.25 5.67
CA ARG A 199 -1.08 -5.07 5.93
C ARG A 199 -1.83 -4.72 7.21
N ASP A 200 -1.18 -4.04 8.13
CA ASP A 200 -1.81 -3.49 9.32
C ASP A 200 -2.29 -2.04 9.13
N GLY A 201 -2.07 -1.43 7.96
CA GLY A 201 -2.47 -0.07 7.64
C GLY A 201 -1.59 1.03 8.26
N ALA A 202 -0.47 0.64 8.88
CA ALA A 202 0.51 1.55 9.47
C ALA A 202 1.43 2.20 8.41
N LEU A 203 1.60 1.55 7.25
CA LEU A 203 2.42 2.03 6.15
C LEU A 203 1.62 1.97 4.84
N ASP A 204 1.70 3.00 4.01
CA ASP A 204 0.98 3.04 2.73
C ASP A 204 1.47 1.94 1.78
N ARG A 205 0.54 1.33 1.02
CA ARG A 205 0.88 0.22 0.13
C ARG A 205 1.85 0.63 -0.98
N THR A 206 1.74 1.85 -1.49
CA THR A 206 2.68 2.43 -2.46
C THR A 206 4.07 2.55 -1.87
N LEU A 207 4.18 3.05 -0.65
CA LEU A 207 5.45 3.16 0.04
C LEU A 207 6.10 1.79 0.28
N TYR A 208 5.30 0.77 0.59
CA TYR A 208 5.80 -0.60 0.74
C TYR A 208 6.41 -1.12 -0.57
N VAL A 209 5.71 -0.97 -1.70
CA VAL A 209 6.20 -1.47 -2.99
C VAL A 209 7.47 -0.72 -3.41
N ILE A 210 7.50 0.61 -3.25
CA ILE A 210 8.72 1.41 -3.47
C ILE A 210 9.90 0.85 -2.66
N LEU A 211 9.68 0.63 -1.36
CA LEU A 211 10.72 0.13 -0.48
C LEU A 211 11.17 -1.27 -0.90
N TRP A 212 10.25 -2.17 -1.19
CA TRP A 212 10.58 -3.53 -1.64
C TRP A 212 11.40 -3.51 -2.93
N ASP A 213 10.97 -2.74 -3.94
CA ASP A 213 11.65 -2.62 -5.23
C ASP A 213 13.09 -2.11 -5.04
N VAL A 214 13.26 -1.00 -4.31
CA VAL A 214 14.58 -0.40 -4.05
C VAL A 214 15.48 -1.35 -3.26
N MET A 215 14.95 -2.03 -2.24
CA MET A 215 15.73 -2.94 -1.40
C MET A 215 16.17 -4.21 -2.15
N VAL A 216 15.33 -4.75 -3.04
CA VAL A 216 15.70 -5.92 -3.87
C VAL A 216 16.73 -5.53 -4.92
N VAL A 217 16.55 -4.38 -5.60
CA VAL A 217 17.49 -3.90 -6.61
C VAL A 217 18.86 -3.60 -5.99
N THR A 218 18.90 -2.80 -4.93
CA THR A 218 20.16 -2.39 -4.29
C THR A 218 20.82 -3.55 -3.54
N GLY A 219 20.06 -4.31 -2.75
CA GLY A 219 20.56 -5.44 -2.00
C GLY A 219 21.03 -6.58 -2.91
N GLY A 220 20.29 -6.88 -3.98
CA GLY A 220 20.67 -7.90 -4.96
C GLY A 220 21.95 -7.53 -5.71
N PHE A 221 22.06 -6.28 -6.14
CA PHE A 221 23.29 -5.77 -6.74
C PHE A 221 24.48 -5.84 -5.78
N PHE A 222 24.30 -5.38 -4.54
CA PHE A 222 25.35 -5.39 -3.53
C PHE A 222 25.82 -6.81 -3.23
N LEU A 223 24.89 -7.77 -3.12
CA LEU A 223 25.21 -9.18 -2.98
C LEU A 223 26.10 -9.68 -4.12
N VAL A 224 25.75 -9.37 -5.37
CA VAL A 224 26.54 -9.80 -6.54
C VAL A 224 27.93 -9.18 -6.53
N ILE A 225 28.07 -7.89 -6.25
CA ILE A 225 29.37 -7.22 -6.19
C ILE A 225 30.26 -7.82 -5.11
N VAL A 226 29.72 -8.01 -3.90
CA VAL A 226 30.43 -8.64 -2.78
C VAL A 226 30.83 -10.07 -3.16
N TYR A 227 29.89 -10.84 -3.70
CA TYR A 227 30.14 -12.23 -4.09
C TYR A 227 31.28 -12.31 -5.12
N ILE A 228 31.25 -11.50 -6.17
CA ILE A 228 32.30 -11.50 -7.19
C ILE A 228 33.65 -11.07 -6.61
N ASN A 229 33.68 -10.06 -5.75
CA ASN A 229 34.94 -9.53 -5.21
C ASN A 229 35.60 -10.46 -4.20
N PHE A 230 34.82 -11.31 -3.53
CA PHE A 230 35.34 -12.26 -2.53
C PHE A 230 35.32 -13.72 -2.98
N SER A 231 34.64 -14.08 -4.07
CA SER A 231 34.72 -15.42 -4.64
C SER A 231 36.03 -15.61 -5.41
N ASN A 232 36.44 -16.87 -5.57
CA ASN A 232 37.55 -17.21 -6.45
C ASN A 232 37.10 -17.39 -7.91
N GLU A 233 35.82 -17.13 -8.21
CA GLU A 233 35.23 -17.35 -9.53
C GLU A 233 35.61 -16.20 -10.47
N ARG A 234 36.06 -16.56 -11.68
CA ARG A 234 36.45 -15.57 -12.68
C ARG A 234 35.21 -14.89 -13.23
N SER A 235 35.05 -13.60 -12.93
CA SER A 235 34.07 -12.74 -13.60
C SER A 235 34.76 -11.92 -14.69
N HIS A 236 34.06 -11.66 -15.78
CA HIS A 236 34.53 -10.68 -16.76
C HIS A 236 34.36 -9.27 -16.18
N PHE A 237 35.42 -8.46 -16.26
CA PHE A 237 35.41 -7.03 -15.89
C PHE A 237 34.19 -6.29 -16.47
N MET A 238 33.84 -6.63 -17.72
CA MET A 238 32.66 -6.12 -18.42
C MET A 238 31.33 -6.29 -17.70
N VAL A 239 31.15 -7.38 -16.96
CA VAL A 239 29.90 -7.65 -16.23
C VAL A 239 29.76 -6.72 -15.02
N LYS A 240 30.88 -6.36 -14.38
CA LYS A 240 30.87 -5.41 -13.26
C LYS A 240 30.42 -4.02 -13.71
N ILE A 241 30.99 -3.50 -14.80
CA ILE A 241 30.62 -2.18 -15.35
C ILE A 241 29.16 -2.18 -15.82
N ALA A 242 28.77 -3.17 -16.64
CA ALA A 242 27.40 -3.25 -17.14
C ALA A 242 26.38 -3.41 -16.00
N GLY A 243 26.70 -4.19 -14.97
CA GLY A 243 25.86 -4.37 -13.79
C GLY A 243 25.66 -3.08 -12.98
N VAL A 244 26.75 -2.33 -12.73
CA VAL A 244 26.67 -1.03 -12.02
C VAL A 244 25.78 -0.06 -12.79
N SER A 245 26.04 0.12 -14.10
CA SER A 245 25.27 1.06 -14.92
C SER A 245 23.81 0.67 -15.02
N LEU A 246 23.51 -0.62 -15.12
CA LEU A 246 22.14 -1.10 -15.17
C LEU A 246 21.37 -0.79 -13.90
N VAL A 247 21.95 -1.08 -12.75
CA VAL A 247 21.29 -0.85 -11.46
C VAL A 247 21.02 0.63 -11.25
N THR A 248 21.97 1.50 -11.64
CA THR A 248 21.73 2.94 -11.65
C THR A 248 20.54 3.32 -12.56
N LEU A 249 20.49 2.79 -13.79
CA LEU A 249 19.38 3.05 -14.70
C LEU A 249 18.03 2.52 -14.19
N LEU A 250 18.01 1.34 -13.56
CA LEU A 250 16.81 0.77 -12.94
C LEU A 250 16.31 1.62 -11.77
N LEU A 251 17.21 2.12 -10.92
CA LEU A 251 16.84 3.01 -9.80
C LEU A 251 16.34 4.38 -10.28
N VAL A 252 16.98 4.96 -11.30
CA VAL A 252 16.50 6.19 -11.93
C VAL A 252 15.12 5.95 -12.55
N LEU A 253 14.93 4.85 -13.27
CA LEU A 253 13.63 4.51 -13.85
C LEU A 253 12.57 4.31 -12.76
N GLN A 254 12.89 3.68 -11.64
CA GLN A 254 11.98 3.53 -10.50
C GLN A 254 11.50 4.89 -9.99
N GLY A 255 12.42 5.83 -9.77
CA GLY A 255 12.10 7.19 -9.33
C GLY A 255 11.27 7.96 -10.35
N VAL A 256 11.71 7.98 -11.62
CA VAL A 256 10.99 8.66 -12.71
C VAL A 256 9.58 8.09 -12.89
N SER A 257 9.43 6.77 -12.79
CA SER A 257 8.13 6.10 -12.92
C SER A 257 7.17 6.52 -11.81
N TYR A 258 7.65 6.61 -10.57
CA TYR A 258 6.85 7.07 -9.44
C TYR A 258 6.35 8.50 -9.64
N TYR A 259 7.24 9.46 -9.90
CA TYR A 259 6.84 10.86 -10.06
C TYR A 259 5.90 11.06 -11.25
N THR A 260 6.22 10.46 -12.40
CA THR A 260 5.42 10.59 -13.63
C THR A 260 4.00 10.06 -13.44
N LEU A 261 3.85 8.88 -12.84
CA LEU A 261 2.53 8.27 -12.68
C LEU A 261 1.73 8.92 -11.54
N MET A 262 2.39 9.37 -10.48
CA MET A 262 1.73 10.11 -9.39
C MET A 262 1.21 11.48 -9.87
N GLU A 263 1.95 12.18 -10.73
CA GLU A 263 1.45 13.40 -11.38
C GLU A 263 0.25 13.13 -12.29
N LEU A 264 0.28 12.00 -13.02
CA LEU A 264 -0.82 11.60 -13.87
C LEU A 264 -2.08 11.24 -13.06
N GLU A 265 -1.92 10.58 -11.91
CA GLU A 265 -3.04 10.33 -10.99
C GLU A 265 -3.66 11.65 -10.49
N LYS A 266 -2.84 12.62 -10.10
CA LYS A 266 -3.33 13.95 -9.68
C LYS A 266 -4.05 14.67 -10.82
N ALA A 267 -3.54 14.57 -12.05
CA ALA A 267 -4.18 15.15 -13.23
C ALA A 267 -5.54 14.49 -13.51
N TYR A 268 -5.64 13.17 -13.37
CA TYR A 268 -6.92 12.46 -13.44
C TYR A 268 -7.90 12.99 -12.39
N ASP A 269 -7.46 13.07 -11.13
CA ASP A 269 -8.27 13.53 -10.01
C ASP A 269 -8.79 14.95 -10.24
N GLU A 270 -7.94 15.85 -10.74
CA GLU A 270 -8.35 17.23 -11.02
C GLU A 270 -9.42 17.31 -12.12
N VAL A 271 -9.24 16.57 -13.21
CA VAL A 271 -10.23 16.53 -14.30
C VAL A 271 -11.57 15.99 -13.81
N GLN A 272 -11.57 14.90 -13.04
CA GLN A 272 -12.81 14.31 -12.55
C GLN A 272 -13.47 15.16 -11.46
N ARG A 273 -12.69 15.82 -10.60
CA ARG A 273 -13.19 16.78 -9.62
C ARG A 273 -13.92 17.94 -10.30
N GLN A 274 -13.33 18.52 -11.35
CA GLN A 274 -13.96 19.60 -12.11
C GLN A 274 -15.23 19.15 -12.82
N LYS A 275 -15.24 17.96 -13.44
CA LYS A 275 -16.43 17.36 -14.05
C LYS A 275 -17.54 17.18 -13.01
N SER A 276 -17.22 16.61 -11.85
CA SER A 276 -18.16 16.37 -10.75
C SER A 276 -18.79 17.67 -10.25
N ALA A 277 -18.00 18.73 -10.09
CA ALA A 277 -18.49 20.05 -9.71
C ALA A 277 -19.45 20.66 -10.74
N ARG A 278 -19.18 20.48 -12.04
CA ARG A 278 -20.08 20.95 -13.12
C ARG A 278 -21.39 20.18 -13.15
N LEU A 279 -21.34 18.87 -12.96
CA LEU A 279 -22.53 18.02 -12.88
C LEU A 279 -23.43 18.45 -11.71
N ALA A 280 -22.84 18.67 -10.53
CA ALA A 280 -23.57 19.14 -9.36
C ALA A 280 -24.30 20.48 -9.56
N GLY A 281 -23.75 21.39 -10.37
CA GLY A 281 -24.34 22.70 -10.67
C GLY A 281 -25.47 22.67 -11.71
N SER A 282 -25.76 21.52 -12.34
CA SER A 282 -26.74 21.40 -13.42
C SER A 282 -27.91 20.52 -12.99
N LEU A 283 -28.97 21.16 -12.47
CA LEU A 283 -30.16 20.47 -11.94
C LEU A 283 -31.00 19.69 -12.98
N ASN A 284 -30.72 19.86 -14.28
CA ASN A 284 -31.42 19.23 -15.39
C ASN A 284 -30.43 18.83 -16.50
N ILE A 285 -29.51 17.92 -16.19
CA ILE A 285 -28.54 17.45 -17.20
C ILE A 285 -29.28 16.59 -18.21
N ASN A 286 -29.34 17.03 -19.46
CA ASN A 286 -29.74 16.14 -20.56
C ASN A 286 -28.76 14.94 -20.54
N PRO A 287 -29.24 13.69 -20.43
CA PRO A 287 -28.40 12.50 -20.38
C PRO A 287 -27.35 12.43 -21.50
N GLU A 288 -27.60 13.05 -22.66
CA GLU A 288 -26.67 13.11 -23.78
C GLU A 288 -25.38 13.90 -23.50
N TYR A 289 -25.38 14.79 -22.51
CA TYR A 289 -24.19 15.57 -22.10
C TYR A 289 -23.45 14.98 -20.89
N LEU A 290 -23.92 13.83 -20.37
CA LEU A 290 -23.22 13.16 -19.28
C LEU A 290 -21.92 12.53 -19.80
N PRO A 291 -20.81 12.62 -19.04
CA PRO A 291 -19.59 11.91 -19.38
C PRO A 291 -19.88 10.42 -19.53
N SER A 292 -19.40 9.80 -20.61
CA SER A 292 -19.61 8.36 -20.87
C SER A 292 -19.01 7.44 -19.79
N GLU A 293 -18.13 7.97 -18.96
CA GLU A 293 -17.45 7.30 -17.85
C GLU A 293 -18.19 7.43 -16.50
N LEU A 294 -19.22 8.29 -16.42
CA LEU A 294 -20.03 8.49 -15.23
C LEU A 294 -20.92 7.26 -15.00
N ALA A 295 -20.75 6.63 -13.85
CA ALA A 295 -21.54 5.49 -13.41
C ALA A 295 -22.78 5.92 -12.63
N TYR A 296 -22.65 6.93 -11.76
CA TYR A 296 -23.79 7.47 -11.02
C TYR A 296 -23.53 8.91 -10.56
N LEU A 297 -24.61 9.63 -10.30
CA LEU A 297 -24.64 10.89 -9.59
C LEU A 297 -25.65 10.77 -8.45
N ALA A 298 -25.19 10.94 -7.22
CA ALA A 298 -26.02 10.90 -6.02
C ALA A 298 -26.12 12.28 -5.38
N GLU A 299 -27.30 12.62 -4.87
CA GLU A 299 -27.55 13.81 -4.06
C GLU A 299 -27.78 13.40 -2.62
N TYR A 300 -27.22 14.16 -1.70
CA TYR A 300 -27.43 14.03 -0.27
C TYR A 300 -27.88 15.35 0.33
N ARG A 301 -28.99 15.31 1.07
CA ARG A 301 -29.62 16.45 1.74
C ARG A 301 -29.59 16.24 3.24
N THR A 302 -29.07 17.24 3.95
CA THR A 302 -29.10 17.25 5.42
C THR A 302 -30.50 17.59 5.91
N ASN A 303 -31.13 16.72 6.71
CA ASN A 303 -32.36 17.06 7.40
C ASN A 303 -32.06 18.13 8.49
N PRO A 304 -32.78 19.26 8.53
CA PRO A 304 -32.58 20.29 9.56
C PRO A 304 -32.99 19.85 10.98
N ASN A 305 -33.66 18.72 11.18
CA ASN A 305 -34.10 18.27 12.50
C ASN A 305 -32.96 17.62 13.32
N PRO A 306 -32.52 18.20 14.46
CA PRO A 306 -31.42 17.68 15.29
C PRO A 306 -31.70 16.32 15.95
N ALA A 307 -32.98 15.93 16.08
CA ALA A 307 -33.38 14.65 16.69
C ALA A 307 -33.23 13.46 15.72
N SER A 308 -33.06 13.73 14.43
CA SER A 308 -32.80 12.74 13.40
C SER A 308 -31.78 13.33 12.43
N TYR A 309 -30.48 13.11 12.67
CA TYR A 309 -29.39 13.43 11.73
C TYR A 309 -29.45 12.51 10.49
N GLY A 310 -30.61 12.51 9.84
CA GLY A 310 -30.98 11.86 8.60
C GLY A 310 -30.29 12.57 7.44
N LEU A 311 -29.40 11.88 6.75
CA LEU A 311 -29.00 12.28 5.41
C LEU A 311 -30.03 11.63 4.48
N GLN A 312 -30.89 12.43 3.85
CA GLN A 312 -31.72 11.92 2.77
C GLN A 312 -30.83 11.83 1.53
N SER A 313 -30.76 10.65 0.94
CA SER A 313 -29.92 10.38 -0.22
C SER A 313 -30.78 9.85 -1.36
N ASP A 314 -30.55 10.34 -2.56
CA ASP A 314 -31.20 9.81 -3.76
C ASP A 314 -30.24 9.81 -4.94
N PHE A 315 -30.47 8.92 -5.91
CA PHE A 315 -29.72 8.98 -7.17
C PHE A 315 -30.36 10.00 -8.10
N MET A 316 -29.55 10.94 -8.58
CA MET A 316 -29.92 11.83 -9.69
C MET A 316 -29.73 11.15 -11.04
N TYR A 317 -28.76 10.23 -11.13
CA TYR A 317 -28.45 9.45 -12.31
C TYR A 317 -27.77 8.14 -11.93
N VAL A 318 -28.08 7.06 -12.64
CA VAL A 318 -27.34 5.78 -12.58
C VAL A 318 -27.25 5.19 -13.99
N ALA A 319 -26.05 4.80 -14.39
CA ALA A 319 -25.80 3.99 -15.57
C ALA A 319 -26.05 2.51 -15.23
N GLY A 320 -27.18 1.96 -15.70
CA GLY A 320 -27.54 0.55 -15.47
C GLY A 320 -28.32 0.33 -14.17
N GLU A 321 -28.01 -0.74 -13.43
CA GLU A 321 -28.73 -1.10 -12.19
C GLU A 321 -28.49 -0.10 -11.06
N GLU A 322 -29.57 0.33 -10.41
CA GLU A 322 -29.52 1.10 -9.17
C GLU A 322 -28.96 0.25 -8.02
N HIS A 323 -27.81 0.65 -7.51
CA HIS A 323 -27.19 0.00 -6.37
C HIS A 323 -27.47 0.79 -5.09
N ARG A 324 -28.71 0.73 -4.58
CA ARG A 324 -29.14 1.54 -3.42
C ARG A 324 -28.32 1.32 -2.14
N ALA A 325 -27.76 0.13 -1.95
CA ALA A 325 -26.88 -0.18 -0.82
C ALA A 325 -25.67 0.76 -0.75
N LEU A 326 -25.19 1.25 -1.90
CA LEU A 326 -24.10 2.22 -2.02
C LEU A 326 -24.35 3.50 -1.21
N LEU A 327 -25.57 4.07 -1.32
CA LEU A 327 -25.92 5.35 -0.69
C LEU A 327 -25.88 5.25 0.84
N SER A 328 -26.33 4.12 1.38
CA SER A 328 -26.31 3.87 2.83
C SER A 328 -24.92 3.53 3.35
N ALA A 329 -24.12 2.76 2.59
CA ALA A 329 -22.83 2.25 3.05
C ALA A 329 -21.80 3.35 3.34
N TYR A 330 -21.75 4.37 2.48
CA TYR A 330 -20.74 5.44 2.57
C TYR A 330 -21.29 6.72 3.23
N ARG A 331 -22.48 6.66 3.83
CA ARG A 331 -23.15 7.82 4.42
C ARG A 331 -22.30 8.55 5.47
N GLN A 332 -21.56 7.81 6.30
CA GLN A 332 -20.71 8.43 7.33
C GLN A 332 -19.52 9.16 6.70
N GLU A 333 -18.94 8.68 5.60
CA GLU A 333 -17.86 9.38 4.88
C GLU A 333 -18.37 10.70 4.30
N VAL A 334 -19.57 10.70 3.71
CA VAL A 334 -20.23 11.91 3.17
C VAL A 334 -20.47 12.94 4.28
N LEU A 335 -20.96 12.50 5.44
CA LEU A 335 -21.18 13.39 6.59
C LEU A 335 -19.86 13.95 7.13
N ASN A 336 -18.80 13.14 7.20
CA ASN A 336 -17.48 13.61 7.64
C ASN A 336 -16.89 14.64 6.66
N ALA A 337 -17.07 14.45 5.36
CA ALA A 337 -16.65 15.41 4.34
C ALA A 337 -17.40 16.75 4.46
N LEU A 338 -18.69 16.73 4.84
CA LEU A 338 -19.44 17.94 5.15
C LEU A 338 -18.86 18.67 6.37
N GLN A 339 -18.49 17.95 7.44
CA GLN A 339 -17.85 18.58 8.60
C GLN A 339 -16.49 19.17 8.22
N TRP A 340 -15.70 18.47 7.40
CA TRP A 340 -14.45 19.00 6.85
C TRP A 340 -14.69 20.34 6.13
N TYR A 341 -15.69 20.39 5.25
CA TYR A 341 -16.03 21.59 4.50
C TYR A 341 -16.44 22.75 5.40
N ARG A 342 -17.25 22.49 6.43
CA ARG A 342 -17.66 23.51 7.40
C ARG A 342 -16.46 24.08 8.15
N LEU A 343 -15.55 23.22 8.60
CA LEU A 343 -14.30 23.62 9.26
C LEU A 343 -13.40 24.44 8.33
N ALA A 344 -13.31 24.08 7.05
CA ALA A 344 -12.52 24.81 6.07
C ALA A 344 -13.03 26.24 5.85
N ASN A 345 -14.33 26.46 6.01
CA ASN A 345 -15.00 27.76 5.88
C ASN A 345 -15.11 28.55 7.20
N VAL A 346 -14.55 28.05 8.30
CA VAL A 346 -14.43 28.84 9.54
C VAL A 346 -13.40 29.96 9.32
N ASP A 347 -13.82 31.20 9.57
CA ASP A 347 -12.91 32.35 9.51
C ASP A 347 -11.81 32.24 10.60
N PRO A 348 -10.52 32.21 10.24
CA PRO A 348 -9.43 32.14 11.20
C PRO A 348 -9.10 33.47 11.90
N ARG A 349 -9.69 34.61 11.48
CA ARG A 349 -9.37 35.95 12.01
C ARG A 349 -9.99 36.24 13.38
N GLY A 350 -9.43 37.17 14.15
CA GLY A 350 -10.05 37.63 15.41
C GLY A 350 -9.51 36.99 16.70
N GLY A 351 -8.33 36.37 16.65
CA GLY A 351 -7.69 35.78 17.84
C GLY A 351 -8.16 34.36 18.15
N ALA A 352 -7.40 33.66 18.99
CA ALA A 352 -7.55 32.22 19.20
C ALA A 352 -8.86 31.85 19.93
N GLY A 353 -9.32 32.66 20.89
CA GLY A 353 -10.60 32.45 21.58
C GLY A 353 -11.83 32.56 20.66
N ASP A 354 -11.85 33.56 19.77
CA ASP A 354 -12.91 33.72 18.78
C ASP A 354 -12.92 32.57 17.76
N PHE A 355 -11.73 32.16 17.31
CA PHE A 355 -11.59 31.00 16.43
C PHE A 355 -12.16 29.74 17.07
N SER A 356 -11.79 29.46 18.33
CA SER A 356 -12.29 28.30 19.10
C SER A 356 -13.82 28.28 19.19
N ARG A 357 -14.45 29.42 19.49
CA ARG A 357 -15.92 29.54 19.51
C ARG A 357 -16.55 29.27 18.14
N ARG A 358 -15.93 29.71 17.04
CA ARG A 358 -16.45 29.45 15.68
C ARG A 358 -16.28 27.99 15.29
N VAL A 359 -15.18 27.34 15.67
CA VAL A 359 -14.98 25.89 15.49
C VAL A 359 -16.05 25.12 16.27
N GLU A 360 -16.31 25.49 17.53
CA GLU A 360 -17.37 24.89 18.34
C GLU A 360 -18.74 25.01 17.68
N ARG A 361 -19.07 26.20 17.16
CA ARG A 361 -20.32 26.43 16.42
C ARG A 361 -20.41 25.58 15.15
N ALA A 362 -19.32 25.46 14.38
CA ALA A 362 -19.29 24.65 13.17
C ALA A 362 -19.55 23.16 13.46
N LEU A 363 -19.09 22.68 14.61
CA LEU A 363 -19.21 21.29 15.05
C LEU A 363 -20.51 20.96 15.80
N LEU A 364 -21.39 21.93 16.06
CA LEU A 364 -22.68 21.67 16.73
C LEU A 364 -23.57 20.68 15.99
N SER A 365 -23.46 20.66 14.66
CA SER A 365 -24.23 19.78 13.77
C SER A 365 -23.41 18.59 13.26
N ALA A 366 -22.32 18.25 13.97
CA ALA A 366 -21.57 17.03 13.72
C ALA A 366 -22.41 15.80 14.07
N PRO A 367 -22.42 14.75 13.23
CA PRO A 367 -23.18 13.54 13.51
C PRO A 367 -22.58 12.79 14.70
N TYR A 368 -23.38 11.89 15.30
CA TYR A 368 -22.98 11.13 16.49
C TYR A 368 -21.64 10.40 16.34
N TYR A 369 -21.43 9.69 15.22
CA TYR A 369 -20.17 8.96 14.98
C TYR A 369 -18.96 9.88 14.68
N PHE A 370 -19.14 11.19 14.56
CA PHE A 370 -18.03 12.15 14.43
C PHE A 370 -17.44 12.57 15.79
N GLU A 371 -17.97 12.07 16.90
CA GLU A 371 -17.63 12.52 18.25
C GLU A 371 -16.12 12.42 18.58
N GLY A 372 -15.43 11.40 18.07
CA GLY A 372 -13.98 11.28 18.24
C GLY A 372 -13.21 12.45 17.62
N TYR A 373 -13.54 12.81 16.37
CA TYR A 373 -12.99 14.00 15.71
C TYR A 373 -13.40 15.28 16.41
N ARG A 374 -14.67 15.41 16.83
CA ARG A 374 -15.17 16.58 17.54
C ARG A 374 -14.34 16.86 18.80
N ARG A 375 -14.13 15.86 19.65
CA ARG A 375 -13.33 16.00 20.87
C ARG A 375 -11.91 16.43 20.57
N MET A 376 -11.25 15.76 19.62
CA MET A 376 -9.90 16.07 19.20
C MET A 376 -9.74 17.51 18.71
N LEU A 377 -10.67 17.97 17.87
CA LEU A 377 -10.63 19.31 17.27
C LEU A 377 -10.95 20.41 18.30
N LEU A 378 -11.93 20.17 19.18
CA LEU A 378 -12.28 21.13 20.24
C LEU A 378 -11.17 21.26 21.28
N GLU A 379 -10.54 20.16 21.68
CA GLU A 379 -9.39 20.17 22.57
C GLU A 379 -8.26 21.01 21.97
N SER A 380 -7.88 20.74 20.72
CA SER A 380 -6.85 21.52 20.02
C SER A 380 -7.21 23.01 19.90
N ALA A 381 -8.45 23.34 19.57
CA ALA A 381 -8.88 24.73 19.41
C ALA A 381 -8.92 25.49 20.75
N ARG A 382 -9.29 24.82 21.84
CA ARG A 382 -9.29 25.39 23.20
C ARG A 382 -7.89 25.57 23.75
N SER A 383 -7.01 24.57 23.61
CA SER A 383 -5.61 24.70 24.04
C SER A 383 -4.86 25.83 23.31
N ALA A 384 -5.17 26.06 22.04
CA ALA A 384 -4.64 27.19 21.28
C ALA A 384 -5.17 28.54 21.83
N ALA A 385 -6.44 28.60 22.24
CA ALA A 385 -7.03 29.78 22.87
C ALA A 385 -6.37 30.11 24.23
N GLU A 386 -6.21 29.10 25.09
CA GLU A 386 -5.61 29.23 26.41
C GLU A 386 -4.12 29.65 26.34
N SER A 387 -3.37 29.10 25.38
CA SER A 387 -1.96 29.47 25.15
C SER A 387 -1.81 30.88 24.58
N GLY A 388 -2.76 31.32 23.75
CA GLY A 388 -2.78 32.66 23.15
C GLY A 388 -3.14 33.77 24.14
N ASP A 389 -3.99 33.50 25.13
CA ASP A 389 -4.34 34.46 26.19
C ASP A 389 -3.18 34.69 27.19
N HIS A 390 -2.23 33.76 27.29
CA HIS A 390 -1.02 33.92 28.11
C HIS A 390 0.15 34.61 27.39
N ALA A 391 0.08 34.77 26.06
CA ALA A 391 1.11 35.44 25.26
C ALA A 391 0.90 36.96 25.12
N GLY A 392 0.05 37.56 25.95
CA GLY A 392 -0.17 39.01 26.05
C GLY A 392 1.03 39.84 26.52
N GLY A 393 2.27 39.37 26.28
CA GLY A 393 3.48 40.04 26.74
C GLY A 393 4.77 39.84 25.92
N LEU A 394 4.87 38.93 24.94
CA LEU A 394 6.17 38.70 24.27
C LEU A 394 6.09 38.43 22.75
N SER A 395 6.84 39.30 22.05
CA SER A 395 7.41 39.30 20.69
C SER A 395 6.52 39.22 19.44
N ALA A 396 6.51 40.35 18.72
CA ALA A 396 5.93 40.61 17.40
C ALA A 396 6.66 39.94 16.21
N GLU A 397 7.41 38.85 16.45
CA GLU A 397 8.14 38.10 15.41
C GLU A 397 7.77 36.60 15.37
N ALA A 398 6.81 36.16 16.19
CA ALA A 398 6.24 34.83 16.01
C ALA A 398 5.43 34.81 14.71
N GLU A 399 5.92 34.05 13.73
CA GLU A 399 5.22 33.75 12.47
C GLU A 399 3.74 33.47 12.76
N PHE A 400 2.83 34.27 12.20
CA PHE A 400 1.39 34.06 12.39
C PHE A 400 1.03 32.73 11.73
N ILE A 401 0.98 31.67 12.53
CA ILE A 401 0.54 30.36 12.06
C ILE A 401 -1.00 30.38 12.06
N ASP A 402 -1.60 30.31 10.88
CA ASP A 402 -3.06 30.20 10.71
C ASP A 402 -3.61 29.03 11.57
N PRO A 403 -4.47 29.30 12.58
CA PRO A 403 -4.97 28.28 13.48
C PRO A 403 -5.83 27.23 12.77
N ARG A 404 -6.46 27.59 11.64
CA ARG A 404 -7.15 26.62 10.78
C ARG A 404 -6.18 25.63 10.14
N SER A 405 -5.03 26.12 9.67
CA SER A 405 -3.97 25.28 9.12
C SER A 405 -3.33 24.36 10.18
N GLN A 406 -3.39 24.70 11.47
CA GLN A 406 -2.99 23.79 12.55
C GLN A 406 -4.00 22.66 12.75
N LEU A 407 -5.31 22.94 12.70
CA LEU A 407 -6.34 21.90 12.80
C LEU A 407 -6.24 20.87 11.66
N PHE A 408 -6.04 21.31 10.42
CA PHE A 408 -5.90 20.39 9.29
C PHE A 408 -4.62 19.56 9.35
N ARG A 409 -3.50 20.15 9.79
CA ARG A 409 -2.28 19.38 10.10
C ARG A 409 -2.53 18.33 11.17
N LEU A 410 -3.28 18.66 12.23
CA LEU A 410 -3.65 17.68 13.26
C LEU A 410 -4.47 16.52 12.69
N ILE A 411 -5.41 16.80 11.78
CA ILE A 411 -6.22 15.75 11.11
C ILE A 411 -5.31 14.82 10.29
N GLU A 412 -4.42 15.39 9.49
CA GLU A 412 -3.45 14.65 8.66
C GLU A 412 -2.51 13.80 9.53
N ASP A 413 -1.92 14.40 10.56
CA ASP A 413 -0.99 13.74 11.49
C ASP A 413 -1.64 12.56 12.23
N ARG A 414 -2.96 12.62 12.46
CA ARG A 414 -3.71 11.60 13.20
C ARG A 414 -4.34 10.55 12.30
N GLU A 415 -4.43 10.78 10.99
CA GLU A 415 -5.05 9.86 10.03
C GLU A 415 -4.42 8.47 10.07
N SER A 416 -3.09 8.39 10.08
CA SER A 416 -2.36 7.11 10.15
C SER A 416 -2.69 6.31 11.41
N THR A 417 -2.83 7.00 12.54
CA THR A 417 -3.17 6.39 13.83
C THR A 417 -4.61 5.88 13.82
N ILE A 418 -5.55 6.69 13.32
CA ILE A 418 -6.97 6.32 13.22
C ILE A 418 -7.14 5.12 12.28
N ARG A 419 -6.50 5.15 11.11
CA ARG A 419 -6.51 4.04 10.14
C ARG A 419 -5.95 2.75 10.72
N TYR A 420 -4.80 2.82 11.39
CA TYR A 420 -4.22 1.65 12.07
C TYR A 420 -5.19 1.06 13.11
N ARG A 421 -5.87 1.91 13.89
CA ARG A 421 -6.84 1.48 14.90
C ARG A 421 -8.10 0.90 14.28
N TYR A 422 -8.62 1.51 13.21
CA TYR A 422 -9.71 0.97 12.40
C TYR A 422 -9.39 -0.47 11.96
N HIS A 423 -8.21 -0.69 11.36
CA HIS A 423 -7.82 -2.03 10.91
C HIS A 423 -7.68 -3.04 12.06
N LYS A 424 -7.15 -2.63 13.22
CA LYS A 424 -7.03 -3.52 14.39
C LYS A 424 -8.39 -3.90 14.96
N ILE A 425 -9.30 -2.94 15.12
CA ILE A 425 -10.65 -3.19 15.63
C ILE A 425 -11.44 -4.06 14.64
N ARG A 426 -11.31 -3.80 13.34
CA ARG A 426 -11.94 -4.60 12.28
C ARG A 426 -11.50 -6.07 12.31
N LYS A 427 -10.25 -6.34 12.68
CA LYS A 427 -9.69 -7.70 12.77
C LYS A 427 -10.08 -8.44 14.05
N LEU A 428 -10.73 -7.78 15.01
CA LEU A 428 -11.25 -8.48 16.19
C LEU A 428 -12.39 -9.43 15.77
N PRO A 429 -12.43 -10.67 16.29
CA PRO A 429 -13.57 -11.56 16.17
C PRO A 429 -14.90 -10.90 16.55
N ASP A 430 -15.98 -11.29 15.86
CA ASP A 430 -17.32 -10.78 16.15
C ASP A 430 -17.87 -11.39 17.46
N VAL A 431 -17.51 -12.65 17.75
CA VAL A 431 -17.86 -13.33 19.00
C VAL A 431 -17.15 -12.65 20.17
N GLU A 432 -17.90 -12.31 21.24
CA GLU A 432 -17.40 -11.57 22.41
C GLU A 432 -16.72 -10.23 22.05
N PHE A 433 -17.11 -9.62 20.91
CA PHE A 433 -16.48 -8.41 20.39
C PHE A 433 -16.40 -7.28 21.41
N ARG A 434 -17.46 -7.07 22.20
CA ARG A 434 -17.49 -6.03 23.26
C ARG A 434 -16.34 -6.19 24.26
N ALA A 435 -16.15 -7.40 24.79
CA ALA A 435 -15.11 -7.67 25.77
C ALA A 435 -13.71 -7.49 25.17
N GLN A 436 -13.51 -8.00 23.95
CA GLN A 436 -12.24 -7.88 23.24
C GLN A 436 -11.91 -6.43 22.86
N LEU A 437 -12.92 -5.66 22.45
CA LEU A 437 -12.78 -4.24 22.17
C LEU A 437 -12.43 -3.48 23.44
N THR A 438 -13.10 -3.71 24.56
CA THR A 438 -12.77 -3.07 25.85
C THR A 438 -11.31 -3.36 26.23
N GLN A 439 -10.88 -4.61 26.16
CA GLN A 439 -9.48 -4.99 26.42
C GLN A 439 -8.51 -4.27 25.47
N PHE A 440 -8.85 -4.17 24.18
CA PHE A 440 -8.04 -3.46 23.20
C PHE A 440 -7.91 -1.97 23.53
N LEU A 441 -9.00 -1.30 23.91
CA LEU A 441 -9.04 0.12 24.26
C LEU A 441 -8.26 0.42 25.55
N GLU A 442 -8.20 -0.52 26.49
CA GLU A 442 -7.45 -0.42 27.73
C GLU A 442 -5.95 -0.75 27.57
N SER A 443 -5.60 -1.53 26.55
CA SER A 443 -4.21 -1.88 26.26
C SER A 443 -3.33 -0.66 25.97
N GLY A 444 -2.00 -0.78 26.12
CA GLY A 444 -1.05 0.29 25.79
C GLY A 444 -1.18 0.82 24.35
N THR A 445 -1.75 0.04 23.44
CA THR A 445 -2.09 0.51 22.09
C THR A 445 -3.31 1.44 22.07
N GLY A 446 -4.36 1.14 22.83
CA GLY A 446 -5.52 2.00 23.01
C GLY A 446 -5.23 3.29 23.80
N GLN A 447 -4.16 3.31 24.59
CA GLN A 447 -3.74 4.48 25.39
C GLN A 447 -2.88 5.51 24.64
N ASN A 448 -2.68 5.36 23.33
CA ASN A 448 -1.95 6.36 22.54
C ASN A 448 -2.64 7.74 22.67
N ARG A 449 -1.88 8.78 23.04
CA ARG A 449 -2.40 10.14 23.26
C ARG A 449 -3.24 10.67 22.09
N GLY A 450 -2.81 10.40 20.86
CA GLY A 450 -3.52 10.84 19.66
C GLY A 450 -4.84 10.10 19.39
N PHE A 451 -5.11 9.00 20.09
CA PHE A 451 -6.32 8.18 19.93
C PHE A 451 -7.32 8.34 21.09
N ILE A 452 -6.93 9.00 22.19
CA ILE A 452 -7.77 9.19 23.37
C ILE A 452 -9.15 9.76 23.01
N PRO A 453 -9.29 10.81 22.16
CA PRO A 453 -10.60 11.35 21.82
C PRO A 453 -11.57 10.32 21.21
N PHE A 454 -11.06 9.46 20.33
CA PHE A 454 -11.82 8.39 19.69
C PHE A 454 -12.12 7.24 20.65
N ARG A 455 -11.14 6.86 21.47
CA ARG A 455 -11.34 5.86 22.53
C ARG A 455 -12.48 6.26 23.44
N THR A 456 -12.49 7.50 23.93
CA THR A 456 -13.54 7.95 24.85
C THR A 456 -14.90 7.98 24.16
N ALA A 457 -14.98 8.43 22.90
CA ALA A 457 -16.23 8.38 22.13
C ALA A 457 -16.75 6.94 21.97
N ILE A 458 -15.86 5.97 21.69
CA ILE A 458 -16.21 4.55 21.59
C ILE A 458 -16.64 3.99 22.96
N GLN A 459 -15.93 4.31 24.04
CA GLN A 459 -16.31 3.88 25.40
C GLN A 459 -17.68 4.42 25.80
N ASP A 460 -17.96 5.69 25.53
CA ASP A 460 -19.27 6.31 25.78
C ASP A 460 -20.37 5.63 24.96
N HIS A 461 -20.06 5.18 23.75
CA HIS A 461 -20.99 4.41 22.92
C HIS A 461 -21.23 3.01 23.48
N LEU A 462 -20.18 2.31 23.93
CA LEU A 462 -20.30 0.98 24.55
C LEU A 462 -21.21 1.00 25.79
N LEU A 463 -21.20 2.10 26.56
CA LEU A 463 -22.07 2.26 27.73
C LEU A 463 -23.55 2.48 27.37
N ARG A 464 -23.86 2.87 26.13
CA ARG A 464 -25.22 3.27 25.68
C ARG A 464 -25.82 2.32 24.66
N SER A 465 -25.01 1.59 23.91
CA SER A 465 -25.47 0.69 22.86
C SER A 465 -25.77 -0.69 23.43
N ASP A 466 -26.98 -1.18 23.14
CA ASP A 466 -27.41 -2.56 23.41
C ASP A 466 -27.02 -3.51 22.27
N SER A 467 -26.42 -2.99 21.19
CA SER A 467 -25.93 -3.80 20.07
C SER A 467 -24.79 -4.72 20.53
N GLU A 468 -24.74 -5.93 19.96
CA GLU A 468 -23.70 -6.92 20.27
C GLU A 468 -23.02 -7.41 19.00
N GLU A 469 -21.86 -8.06 19.18
CA GLU A 469 -21.12 -8.79 18.14
C GLU A 469 -20.89 -7.98 16.84
N ALA A 470 -21.34 -8.51 15.70
CA ALA A 470 -21.12 -7.94 14.37
C ALA A 470 -21.80 -6.57 14.19
N GLU A 471 -22.97 -6.36 14.79
CA GLU A 471 -23.68 -5.06 14.69
C GLU A 471 -22.96 -4.00 15.52
N LEU A 472 -22.54 -4.33 16.75
CA LEU A 472 -21.72 -3.42 17.56
C LEU A 472 -20.41 -3.07 16.85
N LYS A 473 -19.77 -4.04 16.21
CA LYS A 473 -18.55 -3.82 15.44
C LYS A 473 -18.76 -2.84 14.29
N LYS A 474 -19.85 -2.98 13.52
CA LYS A 474 -20.21 -2.02 12.47
C LYS A 474 -20.37 -0.62 13.03
N GLU A 475 -21.12 -0.45 14.13
CA GLU A 475 -21.33 0.83 14.80
C GLU A 475 -20.02 1.46 15.28
N VAL A 476 -19.16 0.69 15.93
CA VAL A 476 -17.86 1.15 16.44
C VAL A 476 -16.94 1.62 15.31
N LEU A 477 -16.90 0.90 14.19
CA LEU A 477 -16.07 1.26 13.04
C LEU A 477 -16.49 2.61 12.41
N LEU A 478 -17.76 3.02 12.54
CA LEU A 478 -18.22 4.32 12.05
C LEU A 478 -17.52 5.50 12.75
N PHE A 479 -17.14 5.36 14.03
CA PHE A 479 -16.37 6.39 14.76
C PHE A 479 -14.99 6.67 14.18
N LEU A 480 -14.47 5.72 13.41
CA LEU A 480 -13.13 5.75 12.83
C LEU A 480 -13.16 5.97 11.31
N THR A 481 -14.33 6.31 10.76
CA THR A 481 -14.50 6.67 9.36
C THR A 481 -13.63 7.91 9.05
N PRO A 482 -12.80 7.91 8.00
CA PRO A 482 -11.89 9.02 7.74
C PRO A 482 -12.63 10.32 7.43
N MET A 483 -12.04 11.45 7.81
CA MET A 483 -12.51 12.79 7.47
C MET A 483 -11.72 13.35 6.28
N LYS A 484 -12.21 13.08 5.06
CA LYS A 484 -11.58 13.54 3.81
C LYS A 484 -12.17 14.85 3.32
N ALA A 485 -11.34 15.64 2.63
CA ALA A 485 -11.80 16.86 1.97
C ALA A 485 -12.76 16.55 0.82
N PRO A 486 -13.78 17.39 0.55
CA PRO A 486 -14.53 17.31 -0.70
C PRO A 486 -13.59 17.41 -1.90
N GLY A 487 -13.88 16.63 -2.94
CA GLY A 487 -13.04 16.51 -4.13
C GLY A 487 -11.82 15.60 -3.98
N THR A 488 -11.56 15.03 -2.80
CA THR A 488 -10.58 13.93 -2.66
C THR A 488 -11.11 12.66 -3.31
N ARG A 489 -10.23 11.93 -4.00
CA ARG A 489 -10.54 10.63 -4.60
C ARG A 489 -10.99 9.63 -3.53
N MET A 490 -12.13 9.00 -3.77
CA MET A 490 -12.63 7.89 -2.96
C MET A 490 -12.92 6.67 -3.83
N PHE A 491 -12.92 5.50 -3.20
CA PHE A 491 -13.25 4.25 -3.86
C PHE A 491 -14.57 3.71 -3.33
N ARG A 492 -15.33 3.10 -4.23
CA ARG A 492 -16.68 2.63 -3.98
C ARG A 492 -16.88 1.27 -4.62
N VAL A 493 -17.65 0.43 -3.95
CA VAL A 493 -18.09 -0.87 -4.47
C VAL A 493 -19.61 -0.86 -4.49
N ALA A 494 -20.20 -1.32 -5.60
CA ALA A 494 -21.63 -1.20 -5.85
C ALA A 494 -22.52 -1.84 -4.78
N ASP A 495 -22.10 -2.96 -4.18
CA ASP A 495 -22.86 -3.62 -3.11
C ASP A 495 -22.78 -2.89 -1.75
N GLY A 496 -22.02 -1.81 -1.66
CA GLY A 496 -21.82 -1.06 -0.41
C GLY A 496 -21.06 -1.86 0.65
N THR A 497 -20.47 -3.01 0.30
CA THR A 497 -19.53 -3.67 1.19
C THR A 497 -18.33 -2.75 1.38
N ALA A 498 -17.70 -2.81 2.56
CA ALA A 498 -16.47 -2.06 2.77
C ALA A 498 -15.52 -2.36 1.60
N VAL A 499 -14.70 -1.38 1.20
CA VAL A 499 -13.78 -1.45 0.03
C VAL A 499 -12.84 -2.68 0.03
N THR A 500 -12.85 -3.46 1.11
CA THR A 500 -12.04 -4.66 1.38
C THR A 500 -12.87 -5.94 1.61
N GLU A 501 -14.20 -5.88 1.50
CA GLU A 501 -15.16 -6.96 1.81
C GLU A 501 -15.93 -7.46 0.59
N SER A 502 -15.55 -7.07 -0.64
CA SER A 502 -16.21 -7.55 -1.85
C SER A 502 -15.91 -9.05 -2.09
N ALA A 503 -16.62 -9.88 -1.33
CA ALA A 503 -16.53 -11.31 -1.41
C ALA A 503 -17.25 -11.81 -2.67
N ASP A 504 -16.44 -12.14 -3.66
CA ASP A 504 -16.73 -13.20 -4.64
C ASP A 504 -17.77 -12.95 -5.73
N ARG A 505 -18.27 -11.73 -5.96
CA ARG A 505 -19.21 -11.51 -7.07
C ARG A 505 -18.91 -10.27 -7.90
N LEU A 506 -18.67 -10.58 -9.18
CA LEU A 506 -18.75 -9.75 -10.38
C LEU A 506 -17.44 -9.08 -10.81
N ASN A 507 -17.13 -9.33 -12.08
CA ASN A 507 -16.24 -8.58 -12.98
C ASN A 507 -16.17 -7.12 -12.53
N GLY A 508 -14.98 -6.50 -12.52
CA GLY A 508 -14.68 -5.16 -11.98
C GLY A 508 -15.52 -3.95 -12.48
N GLU A 509 -16.62 -4.20 -13.17
CA GLU A 509 -17.70 -3.28 -13.55
C GLU A 509 -18.42 -2.63 -12.36
N ARG A 510 -18.27 -3.18 -11.14
CA ARG A 510 -18.89 -2.67 -9.90
C ARG A 510 -17.96 -1.84 -9.01
N HIS A 511 -16.78 -1.49 -9.50
CA HIS A 511 -15.83 -0.62 -8.78
C HIS A 511 -15.91 0.80 -9.34
N TYR A 512 -15.96 1.79 -8.46
CA TYR A 512 -16.02 3.19 -8.85
C TYR A 512 -14.96 4.03 -8.14
N VAL A 513 -14.53 5.08 -8.85
CA VAL A 513 -13.83 6.22 -8.30
C VAL A 513 -14.84 7.34 -8.10
N ALA A 514 -14.98 7.84 -6.88
CA ALA A 514 -15.99 8.83 -6.54
C ALA A 514 -15.38 10.13 -6.00
N TYR A 515 -16.05 11.24 -6.30
CA TYR A 515 -15.68 12.58 -5.84
C TYR A 515 -16.90 13.28 -5.27
N LEU A 516 -16.72 13.90 -4.10
CA LEU A 516 -17.75 14.72 -3.46
C LEU A 516 -17.62 16.18 -3.86
N TYR A 517 -18.74 16.80 -4.13
CA TYR A 517 -18.89 18.24 -4.28
C TYR A 517 -19.94 18.74 -3.29
N ILE A 518 -19.69 19.87 -2.65
CA ILE A 518 -20.62 20.48 -1.71
C ILE A 518 -20.99 21.85 -2.26
N ASP A 519 -22.29 22.06 -2.47
CA ASP A 519 -22.82 23.34 -2.92
C ASP A 519 -22.91 24.31 -1.71
N PRO A 520 -22.16 25.43 -1.73
CA PRO A 520 -22.14 26.40 -0.65
C PRO A 520 -23.51 27.06 -0.39
N ILE A 521 -24.36 27.17 -1.40
CA ILE A 521 -25.60 27.94 -1.33
C ILE A 521 -26.72 27.06 -0.77
N THR A 522 -26.86 25.85 -1.31
CA THR A 522 -27.97 24.96 -0.96
C THR A 522 -27.64 23.99 0.19
N ASN A 523 -26.36 23.92 0.61
CA ASN A 523 -25.84 22.95 1.56
C ASN A 523 -26.17 21.49 1.16
N ARG A 524 -26.31 21.26 -0.15
CA ARG A 524 -26.48 19.93 -0.76
C ARG A 524 -25.12 19.35 -1.08
N ILE A 525 -25.01 18.04 -0.92
CA ILE A 525 -23.78 17.31 -1.25
C ILE A 525 -24.09 16.42 -2.44
N TYR A 526 -23.18 16.42 -3.40
CA TYR A 526 -23.27 15.61 -4.60
C TYR A 526 -22.08 14.66 -4.65
N GLU A 527 -22.33 13.40 -4.94
CA GLU A 527 -21.27 12.41 -5.21
C GLU A 527 -21.38 11.96 -6.66
N ALA A 528 -20.33 12.17 -7.44
CA ALA A 528 -20.22 11.63 -8.78
C ALA A 528 -19.27 10.43 -8.75
N GLY A 529 -19.78 9.25 -9.14
CA GLY A 529 -19.01 8.02 -9.27
C GLY A 529 -18.72 7.70 -10.72
N TYR A 530 -17.47 7.37 -11.02
CA TYR A 530 -16.98 6.99 -12.35
C TYR A 530 -16.51 5.55 -12.32
N HIS A 531 -16.76 4.76 -13.38
CA HIS A 531 -16.26 3.38 -13.40
C HIS A 531 -14.73 3.34 -13.28
N TYR A 532 -14.23 2.53 -12.35
CA TYR A 532 -12.80 2.42 -12.03
C TYR A 532 -11.95 1.97 -13.24
N ILE A 533 -12.56 1.27 -14.20
CA ILE A 533 -11.91 0.90 -15.47
C ILE A 533 -11.41 2.11 -16.26
N HIS A 534 -12.08 3.26 -16.18
CA HIS A 534 -11.65 4.48 -16.88
C HIS A 534 -10.41 5.10 -16.23
N TYR A 535 -10.31 5.04 -14.90
CA TYR A 535 -9.10 5.38 -14.18
C TYR A 535 -7.92 4.50 -14.64
N ARG A 536 -8.12 3.18 -14.70
CA ARG A 536 -7.10 2.23 -15.19
C ARG A 536 -6.67 2.51 -16.62
N ARG A 537 -7.63 2.79 -17.51
CA ARG A 537 -7.38 3.19 -18.91
C ARG A 537 -6.62 4.51 -19.04
N PHE A 538 -6.84 5.46 -18.13
CA PHE A 538 -6.16 6.75 -18.14
C PHE A 538 -4.67 6.62 -17.79
N ILE A 539 -4.33 5.79 -16.80
CA ILE A 539 -2.95 5.56 -16.35
C ILE A 539 -2.17 4.66 -17.32
N HIS A 540 -2.85 3.70 -17.95
CA HIS A 540 -2.23 2.64 -18.73
C HIS A 540 -1.23 3.08 -19.81
N PRO A 541 -1.52 4.06 -20.70
CA PRO A 541 -0.62 4.43 -21.77
C PRO A 541 0.73 4.99 -21.30
N ALA A 542 0.74 5.74 -20.19
CA ALA A 542 1.97 6.28 -19.62
C ALA A 542 2.81 5.16 -18.99
N ALA A 543 2.18 4.28 -18.21
CA ALA A 543 2.86 3.16 -17.59
C ALA A 543 3.41 2.16 -18.63
N LEU A 544 2.68 1.92 -19.72
CA LEU A 544 3.14 1.09 -20.84
C LEU A 544 4.39 1.68 -21.51
N LYS A 545 4.46 3.01 -21.69
CA LYS A 545 5.66 3.69 -22.21
C LYS A 545 6.86 3.48 -21.30
N LEU A 546 6.68 3.56 -19.98
CA LEU A 546 7.75 3.29 -19.01
C LEU A 546 8.23 1.83 -19.07
N LEU A 547 7.31 0.88 -19.28
CA LEU A 547 7.67 -0.52 -19.48
C LEU A 547 8.46 -0.74 -20.78
N MET A 548 8.11 -0.02 -21.87
CA MET A 548 8.91 -0.04 -23.10
C MET A 548 10.31 0.58 -22.89
N VAL A 549 10.41 1.63 -22.07
CA VAL A 549 11.71 2.22 -21.68
C VAL A 549 12.54 1.22 -20.88
N LEU A 550 11.94 0.48 -19.94
CA LEU A 550 12.60 -0.61 -19.22
C LEU A 550 13.17 -1.64 -20.20
N LEU A 551 12.36 -2.11 -21.15
CA LEU A 551 12.80 -3.06 -22.16
C LEU A 551 13.97 -2.50 -23.01
N ALA A 552 13.87 -1.24 -23.43
CA ALA A 552 14.95 -0.58 -24.17
C ALA A 552 16.25 -0.48 -23.36
N ILE A 553 16.18 -0.12 -22.07
CA ILE A 553 17.33 -0.10 -21.15
C ILE A 553 17.96 -1.49 -21.07
N LEU A 554 17.16 -2.55 -20.90
CA LEU A 554 17.67 -3.92 -20.85
C LEU A 554 18.38 -4.30 -22.14
N LEU A 555 17.81 -4.00 -23.31
CA LEU A 555 18.43 -4.29 -24.59
C LEU A 555 19.75 -3.52 -24.78
N ILE A 556 19.77 -2.22 -24.44
CA ILE A 556 20.97 -1.37 -24.55
C ILE A 556 22.08 -1.88 -23.63
N VAL A 557 21.75 -2.25 -22.39
CA VAL A 557 22.77 -2.75 -21.45
C VAL A 557 23.23 -4.16 -21.83
N LEU A 558 22.32 -5.08 -22.14
CA LEU A 558 22.68 -6.47 -22.42
C LEU A 558 23.46 -6.64 -23.71
N PHE A 559 23.10 -5.87 -24.76
CA PHE A 559 23.70 -5.99 -26.09
C PHE A 559 24.59 -4.79 -26.42
N GLY A 560 24.11 -3.57 -26.22
CA GLY A 560 24.82 -2.34 -26.56
C GLY A 560 26.14 -2.17 -25.80
N PHE A 561 26.15 -2.39 -24.48
CA PHE A 561 27.38 -2.25 -23.69
C PHE A 561 28.42 -3.31 -24.06
N ARG A 562 27.97 -4.56 -24.28
CA ARG A 562 28.87 -5.62 -24.74
C ARG A 562 29.51 -5.27 -26.08
N PHE A 563 28.74 -4.71 -27.00
CA PHE A 563 29.25 -4.28 -28.31
C PHE A 563 30.21 -3.09 -28.19
N PHE A 564 29.80 -2.03 -27.49
CA PHE A 564 30.57 -0.79 -27.36
C PHE A 564 31.90 -1.04 -26.65
N PHE A 565 31.87 -1.57 -25.43
CA PHE A 565 33.10 -1.79 -24.66
C PHE A 565 33.92 -2.97 -25.16
N GLY A 566 33.28 -3.98 -25.77
CA GLY A 566 33.99 -5.06 -26.45
C GLY A 566 34.91 -4.52 -27.54
N ARG A 567 34.40 -3.60 -28.37
CA ARG A 567 35.19 -2.97 -29.45
C ARG A 567 36.10 -1.83 -28.97
N ALA A 568 35.63 -0.98 -28.05
CA ALA A 568 36.33 0.23 -27.64
C ALA A 568 37.36 0.02 -26.54
N LEU A 569 37.21 -1.00 -25.70
CA LEU A 569 38.08 -1.23 -24.53
C LEU A 569 38.75 -2.61 -24.60
N VAL A 570 37.97 -3.68 -24.76
CA VAL A 570 38.47 -5.05 -24.65
C VAL A 570 39.38 -5.43 -25.81
N ASN A 571 38.99 -5.14 -27.05
CA ASN A 571 39.81 -5.46 -28.22
C ASN A 571 41.14 -4.69 -28.26
N PRO A 572 41.18 -3.37 -27.99
CA PRO A 572 42.43 -2.65 -27.86
C PRO A 572 43.33 -3.18 -26.74
N LEU A 573 42.77 -3.49 -25.57
CA LEU A 573 43.53 -4.06 -24.45
C LEU A 573 44.07 -5.46 -24.69
N ARG A 574 43.48 -6.23 -25.62
CA ARG A 574 44.00 -7.55 -26.04
C ARG A 574 45.05 -7.46 -27.15
N ALA A 575 45.12 -6.32 -27.84
CA ALA A 575 46.08 -6.06 -28.90
C ALA A 575 47.39 -5.43 -28.37
N LEU A 576 47.38 -4.95 -27.13
CA LEU A 576 48.55 -4.59 -26.31
C LEU A 576 49.02 -5.83 -25.55
#